data_AF-A0A945YMT1-F1
#
_entry.id   AF-A0A945YMT1-F1
#
_cell.length_a   1.000
_cell.length_b   1.000
_cell.length_c   1.000
_cell.angle_alpha   90.00
_cell.angle_beta   90.00
_cell.angle_gamma   90.00
#
_symmetry.space_group_name_H-M   'P 1'
#
loop_
_entity.id
_entity.type
_entity.pdbx_description
1 polymer ?
#
loop_
_entity_poly.entity_id
_entity_poly.type
_entity_poly.pdbx_seq_one_letter_code
_entity_poly.pdbx_strand_id
1 'polypeptide(L)'
;YIMATSGNLMALACLAVGMPFSDINSAKEYGYGDGIARLFVAIPILEENNRYPLVNGTENAVSLLANTALNKMNSVVFSDKSAIPALRLAWLSKSILIKVQKNPKSVISGILYPSEFIKKLLLFSKVIRRTF
;
A
#
# COMPACT_ATOMS: atom_id res chain seq x y z
N TYR A 1 -10.70 9.11 -4.80
CA TYR A 1 -9.47 9.89 -4.52
C TYR A 1 -8.20 9.05 -4.60
N ILE A 2 -7.99 8.05 -3.73
CA ILE A 2 -6.71 7.28 -3.65
C ILE A 2 -6.27 6.67 -4.98
N MET A 3 -7.19 6.14 -5.79
CA MET A 3 -6.84 5.59 -7.10
C MET A 3 -6.35 6.67 -8.09
N ALA A 4 -6.91 7.87 -8.01
CA ALA A 4 -6.51 9.00 -8.85
C ALA A 4 -5.16 9.60 -8.44
N THR A 5 -4.74 9.39 -7.18
CA THR A 5 -3.46 9.87 -6.64
C THR A 5 -2.42 8.75 -6.59
N SER A 6 -2.41 7.92 -5.55
CA SER A 6 -1.43 6.85 -5.35
C SER A 6 -1.46 5.80 -6.46
N GLY A 7 -2.65 5.46 -6.96
CA GLY A 7 -2.78 4.50 -8.07
C GLY A 7 -2.11 4.99 -9.36
N ASN A 8 -2.48 6.18 -9.82
CA ASN A 8 -1.89 6.78 -11.01
C ASN A 8 -0.39 7.04 -10.86
N LEU A 9 0.08 7.50 -9.69
CA LEU A 9 1.51 7.72 -9.43
C LEU A 9 2.31 6.42 -9.48
N MET A 10 1.79 5.32 -8.94
CA MET A 10 2.43 4.00 -9.04
C MET A 10 2.53 3.54 -10.50
N ALA A 11 1.45 3.68 -11.27
CA ALA A 11 1.47 3.35 -12.70
C ALA A 11 2.50 4.19 -13.47
N LEU A 12 2.56 5.50 -13.21
CA LEU A 12 3.56 6.37 -13.81
C LEU A 12 4.99 5.93 -13.45
N ALA A 13 5.26 5.60 -12.19
CA ALA A 13 6.56 5.11 -11.76
C ALA A 13 6.94 3.79 -12.44
N CYS A 14 5.99 2.87 -12.61
CA CYS A 14 6.22 1.61 -13.31
C CYS A 14 6.47 1.84 -14.82
N LEU A 15 5.71 2.72 -15.47
CA LEU A 15 5.93 3.10 -16.87
C LEU A 15 7.32 3.71 -17.08
N ALA A 16 7.77 4.58 -16.15
CA ALA A 16 9.09 5.21 -16.22
C ALA A 16 10.27 4.22 -16.16
N VAL A 17 10.06 3.03 -15.57
CA VAL A 17 11.06 1.95 -15.51
C VAL A 17 10.86 0.88 -16.60
N GLY A 18 9.97 1.13 -17.56
CA GLY A 18 9.78 0.29 -18.75
C GLY A 18 8.65 -0.74 -18.66
N MET A 19 7.73 -0.61 -17.70
CA MET A 19 6.53 -1.46 -17.66
C MET A 19 5.68 -1.31 -18.94
N PRO A 20 5.18 -2.41 -19.53
CA PRO A 20 4.29 -2.32 -20.69
C PRO A 20 2.95 -1.67 -20.33
N PHE A 21 2.37 -0.96 -21.30
CA PHE A 21 1.09 -0.26 -21.14
C PHE A 21 -0.08 -1.20 -20.79
N SER A 22 -0.01 -2.47 -21.16
CA SER A 22 -1.02 -3.49 -20.80
C SER A 22 -1.18 -3.66 -19.29
N ASP A 23 -0.14 -3.38 -18.50
CA ASP A 23 -0.10 -3.65 -17.06
C ASP A 23 -0.47 -2.42 -16.21
N ILE A 24 -0.90 -1.32 -16.86
CA ILE A 24 -1.26 -0.06 -16.16
C ILE A 24 -2.32 -0.29 -15.08
N ASN A 25 -3.35 -1.09 -15.37
CA ASN A 25 -4.41 -1.34 -14.40
C ASN A 25 -3.87 -2.11 -13.19
N SER A 26 -3.02 -3.11 -13.40
CA SER A 26 -2.33 -3.84 -12.33
C SER A 26 -1.50 -2.90 -11.46
N ALA A 27 -0.72 -2.00 -12.06
CA ALA A 27 0.05 -1.01 -11.30
C ALA A 27 -0.84 -0.04 -10.50
N LYS A 28 -1.97 0.40 -11.06
CA LYS A 28 -2.93 1.27 -10.38
C LYS A 28 -3.60 0.59 -9.18
N GLU A 29 -3.98 -0.68 -9.32
CA GLU A 29 -4.57 -1.45 -8.22
C GLU A 29 -3.56 -1.72 -7.10
N TYR A 30 -2.31 -2.02 -7.47
CA TYR A 30 -1.23 -2.17 -6.51
C TYR A 30 -0.94 -0.85 -5.77
N GLY A 31 -0.87 0.26 -6.51
CA GLY A 31 -0.70 1.61 -5.95
C GLY A 31 -1.89 2.09 -5.11
N TYR A 32 -3.10 1.64 -5.41
CA TYR A 32 -4.27 1.89 -4.57
C TYR A 32 -4.08 1.27 -3.17
N GLY A 33 -3.62 0.01 -3.11
CA GLY A 33 -3.36 -0.63 -1.82
C GLY A 33 -2.24 0.05 -1.03
N ASP A 34 -1.18 0.50 -1.69
CA ASP A 34 -0.13 1.32 -1.07
C ASP A 34 -0.68 2.63 -0.50
N GLY A 35 -1.51 3.33 -1.28
CA GLY A 35 -2.15 4.56 -0.85
C GLY A 35 -3.05 4.37 0.38
N ILE A 36 -3.82 3.28 0.44
CA ILE A 36 -4.65 2.94 1.61
C ILE A 36 -3.78 2.63 2.84
N ALA A 37 -2.69 1.88 2.67
CA ALA A 37 -1.78 1.57 3.78
C ALA A 37 -1.16 2.86 4.38
N ARG A 38 -0.71 3.78 3.51
CA ARG A 38 -0.16 5.07 3.92
C ARG A 38 -1.21 5.98 4.55
N LEU A 39 -2.45 5.93 4.06
CA LEU A 39 -3.56 6.65 4.66
C LEU A 39 -3.79 6.19 6.10
N PHE A 40 -3.85 4.88 6.34
CA PHE A 40 -4.04 4.34 7.69
C PHE A 40 -2.96 4.77 8.68
N VAL A 41 -1.72 4.88 8.20
CA VAL A 41 -0.60 5.37 9.00
C VAL A 41 -0.74 6.85 9.33
N ALA A 42 -1.27 7.64 8.39
CA ALA A 42 -1.42 9.07 8.54
C ALA A 42 -2.66 9.47 9.36
N ILE A 43 -3.61 8.58 9.62
CA ILE A 43 -4.86 8.94 10.31
C ILE A 43 -4.65 9.60 11.67
N PRO A 44 -3.78 9.11 12.58
CA PRO A 44 -3.63 9.74 13.90
C PRO A 44 -3.24 11.22 13.80
N ILE A 45 -2.22 11.52 13.00
CA ILE A 45 -1.77 12.90 12.79
C ILE A 45 -2.80 13.74 12.02
N LEU A 46 -3.59 13.13 11.12
CA LEU A 46 -4.66 13.83 10.42
C LEU A 46 -5.80 14.21 11.38
N GLU A 47 -6.19 13.32 12.29
CA GLU A 47 -7.22 13.58 13.30
C GLU A 47 -6.78 14.65 14.31
N GLU A 48 -5.52 14.63 14.74
CA GLU A 48 -4.91 15.70 15.56
C GLU A 48 -4.99 17.07 14.87
N ASN A 49 -4.98 17.09 13.53
CA ASN A 49 -5.11 18.29 12.70
C ASN A 49 -6.55 18.54 12.20
N ASN A 50 -7.56 17.92 12.81
CA ASN A 50 -8.98 18.05 12.46
C ASN A 50 -9.31 17.65 11.00
N ARG A 51 -8.61 16.65 10.45
CA ARG A 51 -8.84 16.09 9.11
C ARG A 51 -9.29 14.63 9.21
N TYR A 52 -10.48 14.33 8.69
CA TYR A 52 -11.10 13.00 8.78
C TYR A 52 -11.26 12.37 7.38
N PRO A 53 -10.26 11.63 6.88
CA PRO A 53 -10.25 11.15 5.50
C PRO A 53 -11.12 9.90 5.26
N LEU A 54 -11.53 9.20 6.32
CA LEU A 54 -12.39 8.03 6.21
C LEU A 54 -13.86 8.44 6.13
N VAL A 55 -14.55 7.99 5.08
CA VAL A 55 -16.00 8.20 4.94
C VAL A 55 -16.77 7.45 6.04
N ASN A 56 -16.29 6.27 6.42
CA ASN A 56 -16.81 5.48 7.52
C ASN A 56 -15.64 4.95 8.36
N GLY A 57 -15.50 5.47 9.57
CA GLY A 57 -14.41 5.13 10.50
C GLY A 57 -14.71 3.96 11.44
N THR A 58 -15.84 3.26 11.29
CA THR A 58 -16.14 2.10 12.13
C THR A 58 -15.10 0.99 11.94
N GLU A 59 -14.82 0.22 13.00
CA GLU A 59 -13.82 -0.85 12.97
C GLU A 59 -14.08 -1.87 11.85
N ASN A 60 -15.35 -2.22 11.62
CA ASN A 60 -15.77 -3.12 10.54
C ASN A 60 -15.46 -2.53 9.15
N ALA A 61 -15.77 -1.25 8.93
CA ALA A 61 -15.49 -0.59 7.65
C ALA A 61 -13.99 -0.47 7.39
N VAL A 62 -13.20 -0.16 8.42
CA VAL A 62 -11.73 -0.08 8.35
C VAL A 62 -11.13 -1.46 8.04
N SER A 63 -11.57 -2.52 8.73
CA SER A 63 -11.13 -3.88 8.46
C SER A 63 -11.46 -4.32 7.03
N LEU A 64 -12.69 -4.03 6.58
CA LEU A 64 -13.14 -4.34 5.23
C LEU A 64 -12.31 -3.59 4.18
N LEU A 65 -12.07 -2.29 4.39
CA LEU A 65 -11.26 -1.47 3.48
C LEU A 65 -9.82 -2.01 3.38
N ALA A 66 -9.21 -2.40 4.51
CA ALA A 66 -7.88 -3.00 4.52
C ALA A 66 -7.86 -4.33 3.76
N ASN A 67 -8.87 -5.18 3.94
CA ASN A 67 -9.01 -6.44 3.22
C ASN A 67 -9.18 -6.22 1.71
N THR A 68 -10.04 -5.29 1.30
CA THR A 68 -10.24 -4.94 -0.13
C THR A 68 -8.95 -4.45 -0.76
N ALA A 69 -8.22 -3.56 -0.09
CA ALA A 69 -6.94 -3.06 -0.57
C ALA A 69 -5.89 -4.19 -0.68
N LEU A 70 -5.82 -5.08 0.32
CA LEU A 70 -4.90 -6.21 0.32
C LEU A 70 -5.20 -7.20 -0.81
N ASN A 71 -6.49 -7.51 -1.03
CA ASN A 71 -6.92 -8.39 -2.11
C ASN A 71 -6.55 -7.81 -3.47
N LYS A 72 -6.77 -6.50 -3.69
CA LYS A 72 -6.31 -5.82 -4.91
C LYS A 72 -4.80 -5.94 -5.09
N MET A 73 -3.98 -5.73 -4.05
CA MET A 73 -2.52 -5.89 -4.17
C MET A 73 -2.06 -7.34 -4.41
N ASN A 74 -2.89 -8.33 -4.11
CA ASN A 74 -2.58 -9.74 -4.32
C ASN A 74 -3.10 -10.28 -5.64
N SER A 75 -4.13 -9.67 -6.22
CA SER A 75 -4.73 -10.08 -7.50
C SER A 75 -4.01 -9.54 -8.74
N VAL A 76 -3.10 -8.58 -8.58
CA VAL A 76 -2.37 -7.99 -9.71
C VAL A 76 -1.44 -8.99 -10.36
N VAL A 77 -1.44 -8.99 -11.69
CA VAL A 77 -0.53 -9.79 -12.51
C VAL A 77 0.20 -8.83 -13.44
N PHE A 78 1.52 -9.01 -13.54
CA PHE A 78 2.37 -8.27 -14.47
C PHE A 78 2.87 -9.24 -15.54
N SER A 79 2.89 -8.78 -16.78
CA SER A 79 3.32 -9.52 -17.95
C SER A 79 4.83 -9.78 -17.95
N ASP A 80 5.61 -8.90 -17.33
CA ASP A 80 7.06 -9.05 -17.17
C ASP A 80 7.58 -8.58 -15.80
N LYS A 81 8.91 -8.48 -15.66
CA LYS A 81 9.61 -8.09 -14.43
C LYS A 81 10.11 -6.64 -14.41
N SER A 82 9.84 -5.86 -15.44
CA SER A 82 10.34 -4.49 -15.59
C SER A 82 9.84 -3.55 -14.47
N ALA A 83 8.60 -3.74 -14.03
CA ALA A 83 7.97 -2.92 -12.99
C ALA A 83 8.51 -3.15 -11.57
N ILE A 84 9.21 -4.26 -11.31
CA ILE A 84 9.61 -4.70 -9.96
C ILE A 84 10.32 -3.60 -9.14
N PRO A 85 11.29 -2.83 -9.67
CA PRO A 85 11.95 -1.78 -8.91
C PRO A 85 10.99 -0.70 -8.40
N ALA A 86 10.01 -0.28 -9.22
CA ALA A 86 9.01 0.70 -8.84
C ALA A 86 8.02 0.14 -7.81
N LEU A 87 7.57 -1.11 -8.01
CA LEU A 87 6.60 -1.77 -7.11
C LEU A 87 7.15 -1.95 -5.69
N ARG A 88 8.47 -2.10 -5.52
CA ARG A 88 9.11 -2.17 -4.20
C ARG A 88 8.93 -0.92 -3.36
N LEU A 89 8.47 0.20 -3.91
CA LEU A 89 8.08 1.37 -3.12
C LEU A 89 6.96 1.06 -2.09
N ALA A 90 6.15 0.03 -2.34
CA ALA A 90 5.07 -0.41 -1.45
C ALA A 90 5.43 -1.65 -0.59
N TRP A 91 6.72 -1.93 -0.39
CA TRP A 91 7.21 -3.17 0.24
C TRP A 91 6.66 -3.42 1.66
N LEU A 92 6.26 -2.39 2.41
CA LEU A 92 5.63 -2.51 3.74
C LEU A 92 4.10 -2.62 3.70
N SER A 93 3.49 -2.23 2.59
CA SER A 93 2.06 -1.87 2.56
C SER A 93 1.18 -3.09 2.83
N LYS A 94 1.54 -4.27 2.32
CA LYS A 94 0.84 -5.52 2.64
C LYS A 94 0.86 -5.84 4.14
N SER A 95 2.00 -5.67 4.81
CA SER A 95 2.11 -5.93 6.26
C SER A 95 1.29 -4.96 7.10
N ILE A 96 1.21 -3.70 6.67
CA ILE A 96 0.36 -2.69 7.30
C ILE A 96 -1.12 -3.04 7.12
N LEU A 97 -1.55 -3.37 5.90
CA LEU A 97 -2.94 -3.76 5.61
C LEU A 97 -3.37 -4.99 6.43
N ILE A 98 -2.51 -6.01 6.54
CA ILE A 98 -2.78 -7.20 7.37
C ILE A 98 -2.94 -6.83 8.85
N LYS A 99 -2.11 -5.92 9.38
CA LYS A 99 -2.23 -5.45 10.77
C LYS A 99 -3.55 -4.72 11.01
N VAL A 100 -3.91 -3.80 10.12
CA VAL A 100 -5.16 -3.03 10.22
C VAL A 100 -6.39 -3.93 10.07
N GLN A 101 -6.35 -4.89 9.13
CA GLN A 101 -7.41 -5.88 8.97
C GLN A 101 -7.69 -6.64 10.28
N LYS A 102 -6.64 -7.08 10.96
CA LYS A 102 -6.73 -7.86 12.21
C LYS A 102 -7.03 -7.01 13.45
N ASN A 103 -6.55 -5.77 13.48
CA ASN A 103 -6.75 -4.84 14.57
C ASN A 103 -7.07 -3.44 14.04
N PRO A 104 -8.33 -3.16 13.68
CA PRO A 104 -8.73 -1.89 13.08
C PRO A 104 -8.48 -0.68 13.97
N LYS A 105 -8.53 -0.87 15.30
CA LYS A 105 -8.25 0.19 16.30
C LYS A 105 -6.84 0.77 16.18
N SER A 106 -5.90 0.01 15.61
CA SER A 106 -4.51 0.46 15.38
C SER A 106 -4.42 1.69 14.46
N VAL A 107 -5.45 1.96 13.66
CA VAL A 107 -5.49 3.13 12.79
C VAL A 107 -5.60 4.43 13.59
N ILE A 108 -6.29 4.41 14.73
CA ILE A 108 -6.46 5.58 15.61
C ILE A 108 -5.33 5.63 16.64
N SER A 109 -5.00 4.48 17.26
CA SER A 109 -3.96 4.41 18.30
C SER A 109 -2.53 4.49 17.76
N GLY A 110 -2.36 4.53 16.43
CA GLY A 110 -1.08 4.43 15.76
C GLY A 110 -0.69 2.99 15.42
N ILE A 111 -0.18 2.82 14.19
CA ILE A 111 0.25 1.52 13.68
C ILE A 111 1.70 1.28 14.07
N LEU A 112 1.96 0.18 14.78
CA LEU A 112 3.32 -0.18 15.16
C LEU A 112 4.17 -0.50 13.92
N TYR A 113 5.19 0.32 13.70
CA TYR A 113 6.19 0.09 12.67
C TYR A 113 7.30 -0.85 13.13
N PRO A 114 7.83 -1.70 12.23
CA PRO A 114 9.10 -2.37 12.49
C PRO A 114 10.23 -1.33 12.64
N SER A 115 11.29 -1.69 13.37
CA SER A 115 12.49 -0.85 13.48
C SER A 115 13.15 -0.59 12.13
N GLU A 116 13.91 0.50 11.99
CA GLU A 116 14.61 0.84 10.75
C GLU A 116 15.53 -0.28 10.24
N PHE A 117 16.15 -1.01 11.16
CA PHE A 117 16.96 -2.18 10.81
C PHE A 117 16.12 -3.28 10.14
N ILE A 118 14.98 -3.64 10.74
CA ILE A 118 14.06 -4.64 10.17
C ILE A 118 13.50 -4.15 8.84
N LYS A 119 13.23 -2.84 8.71
CA LYS A 119 12.73 -2.28 7.46
C LYS A 119 13.71 -2.51 6.31
N LYS A 120 14.98 -2.17 6.52
CA LYS A 120 16.04 -2.36 5.53
C LYS A 120 16.23 -3.84 5.19
N LEU A 121 16.17 -4.73 6.20
CA LEU A 121 16.31 -6.16 5.99
C LEU A 121 15.17 -6.75 5.15
N LEU A 122 13.92 -6.35 5.42
CA LEU A 122 12.76 -6.77 4.64
C LEU A 122 12.85 -6.32 3.19
N LEU A 123 13.22 -5.06 2.94
CA LEU A 123 13.43 -4.56 1.58
C LEU A 123 14.59 -5.29 0.87
N PHE A 124 15.71 -5.50 1.56
CA PHE A 124 16.86 -6.24 1.03
C PHE A 124 16.48 -7.67 0.63
N SER A 125 15.65 -8.34 1.42
CA SER A 125 15.14 -9.67 1.10
C SER A 125 14.33 -9.71 -0.21
N LYS A 126 13.54 -8.66 -0.50
CA LYS A 126 12.78 -8.51 -1.75
C LYS A 126 13.69 -8.30 -2.94
N VAL A 127 14.79 -7.57 -2.74
CA VAL A 127 15.84 -7.36 -3.76
C VAL A 127 16.48 -8.69 -4.15
N ILE A 128 16.99 -9.45 -3.17
CA ILE A 128 17.65 -10.75 -3.41
C ILE A 128 16.69 -11.73 -4.10
N ARG A 129 15.45 -11.83 -3.62
CA ARG A 129 14.44 -12.75 -4.17
C ARG A 129 13.86 -12.30 -5.50
N ARG A 130 14.24 -11.11 -6.01
CA ARG A 130 13.66 -10.50 -7.22
C ARG A 130 12.13 -10.43 -7.18
N THR A 131 11.58 -10.08 -6.00
CA THR A 131 10.14 -9.89 -5.76
C THR A 131 9.84 -8.45 -5.30
N PHE A 132 8.55 -8.12 -5.19
CA PHE A 132 8.01 -6.89 -4.61
C PHE A 132 7.03 -7.23 -3.48
#